data_AF-V6LHU2-F1
#
_entry.id   AF-V6LHU2-F1
#
_cell.length_a   1.000
_cell.length_b   1.000
_cell.length_c   1.000
_cell.angle_alpha   90.00
_cell.angle_beta   90.00
_cell.angle_gamma   90.00
#
_symmetry.space_group_name_H-M   'P 1'
#
loop_
_entity.id
_entity.type
_entity.pdbx_description
1 polymer ?
#
loop_
_entity_poly.entity_id
_entity_poly.type
_entity_poly.pdbx_seq_one_letter_code
_entity_poly.pdbx_strand_id
1 'polypeptide(L)'
;MVKWNEENNKKLLEAINQYTVNGTINYKKVAYILRLPENIIKQKHLALQTKLTPGQVEIIESEWLNSRGKVSFQDLKKKTESNSILDIKKQLSDSVTQKGLLPFYSFSVKNFNKFDKDFWTQSRKDQLFALAKVNQKDRKVDFKAISETMKQSAEICQKQLFLLYEPFFTTEENKTLITMLLNSAGKVGSRKLQAAFASHSLFGLLLQIDHLQGKDSTIPSKDGYYED
;
A
#
# COMPACT_ATOMS: atom_id res chain seq x y z
N MET A 1 6.92 2.20 -23.28
CA MET A 1 6.59 1.65 -21.95
C MET A 1 7.71 0.66 -21.58
N VAL A 2 8.45 0.87 -20.48
CA VAL A 2 9.57 -0.02 -20.13
C VAL A 2 9.04 -1.36 -19.63
N LYS A 3 9.50 -2.46 -20.24
CA LYS A 3 9.20 -3.82 -19.77
C LYS A 3 10.15 -4.17 -18.63
N TRP A 4 9.61 -4.31 -17.42
CA TRP A 4 10.39 -4.69 -16.24
C TRP A 4 10.71 -6.19 -16.26
N ASN A 5 11.91 -6.53 -16.72
CA ASN A 5 12.49 -7.88 -16.65
C ASN A 5 13.58 -7.93 -15.56
N GLU A 6 14.18 -9.11 -15.35
CA GLU A 6 15.23 -9.30 -14.34
C GLU A 6 16.42 -8.35 -14.52
N GLU A 7 16.84 -8.13 -15.77
CA GLU A 7 17.95 -7.24 -16.10
C GLU A 7 17.64 -5.77 -15.73
N ASN A 8 16.44 -5.28 -16.04
CA ASN A 8 16.01 -3.93 -15.68
C ASN A 8 15.78 -3.77 -14.18
N ASN A 9 15.32 -4.81 -13.49
CA ASN A 9 15.23 -4.82 -12.03
C ASN A 9 16.61 -4.75 -11.38
N LYS A 10 17.60 -5.48 -11.93
CA LYS A 10 18.99 -5.43 -11.48
C LYS A 10 19.58 -4.03 -11.67
N LYS A 11 19.44 -3.44 -12.86
CA LYS A 11 19.87 -2.06 -13.16
C LYS A 11 19.22 -1.03 -12.24
N LEU A 12 17.94 -1.19 -11.93
CA LEU A 12 17.24 -0.35 -10.96
C LEU A 12 17.86 -0.44 -9.57
N LEU A 13 18.09 -1.65 -9.07
CA LEU A 13 18.69 -1.86 -7.75
C LEU A 13 20.13 -1.35 -7.68
N GLU A 14 20.92 -1.55 -8.73
CA GLU A 14 22.28 -1.02 -8.86
C GLU A 14 22.29 0.51 -8.82
N ALA A 15 21.45 1.16 -9.62
CA ALA A 15 21.31 2.62 -9.61
C ALA A 15 20.84 3.12 -8.25
N ILE A 16 19.88 2.45 -7.60
CA ILE A 16 19.43 2.82 -6.26
C ILE A 16 20.57 2.73 -5.26
N ASN A 17 21.34 1.63 -5.24
CA ASN A 17 22.50 1.51 -4.33
C ASN A 17 23.54 2.60 -4.59
N GLN A 18 23.87 2.84 -5.86
CA GLN A 18 24.87 3.84 -6.26
C GLN A 18 24.46 5.27 -5.85
N TYR A 19 23.17 5.60 -5.96
CA TYR A 19 22.64 6.92 -5.63
C TYR A 19 21.97 6.97 -4.25
N THR A 20 22.34 6.04 -3.37
CA THR A 20 22.01 6.09 -1.95
C THR A 20 23.19 6.70 -1.21
N VAL A 21 23.02 7.92 -0.70
CA VAL A 21 24.04 8.59 0.12
C VAL A 21 23.53 8.64 1.55
N ASN A 22 24.33 8.13 2.49
CA ASN A 22 23.94 7.99 3.89
C ASN A 22 22.54 7.39 4.01
N GLY A 23 22.23 6.29 3.32
CA GLY A 23 20.90 5.64 3.38
C GLY A 23 19.72 6.42 2.78
N THR A 24 19.95 7.58 2.14
CA THR A 24 18.89 8.34 1.46
C THR A 24 19.01 8.13 -0.04
N ILE A 25 18.00 7.49 -0.63
CA ILE A 25 17.95 7.26 -2.07
C ILE A 25 17.59 8.57 -2.76
N ASN A 26 18.47 9.04 -3.65
CA ASN A 26 18.15 10.16 -4.52
C ASN A 26 17.34 9.66 -5.73
N TYR A 27 16.03 9.46 -5.54
CA TYR A 27 15.15 8.95 -6.59
C TYR A 27 15.13 9.83 -7.85
N LYS A 28 15.36 11.14 -7.72
CA LYS A 28 15.53 12.05 -8.87
C LYS A 28 16.75 11.68 -9.72
N LYS A 29 17.88 11.37 -9.09
CA LYS A 29 19.08 10.90 -9.81
C LYS A 29 18.87 9.51 -10.42
N VAL A 30 18.23 8.59 -9.69
CA VAL A 30 17.91 7.25 -10.22
C VAL A 30 16.97 7.36 -11.44
N ALA A 31 15.92 8.18 -11.33
CA ALA A 31 14.98 8.49 -12.41
C ALA A 31 15.68 9.07 -13.65
N TYR A 32 16.60 10.02 -13.42
CA TYR A 32 17.41 10.62 -14.48
C TYR A 32 18.28 9.57 -15.21
N ILE A 33 19.00 8.73 -14.46
CA ILE A 33 19.90 7.71 -15.03
C ILE A 33 19.13 6.64 -15.80
N LEU A 34 18.00 6.19 -15.26
CA LEU A 34 17.17 5.16 -15.90
C LEU A 34 16.23 5.75 -16.95
N ARG A 35 16.23 7.08 -17.15
CA ARG A 35 15.35 7.82 -18.06
C ARG A 35 13.88 7.45 -17.87
N LEU A 36 13.48 7.36 -16.61
CA LEU A 36 12.15 6.94 -16.17
C LEU A 36 11.57 7.97 -15.19
N PRO A 37 10.25 8.18 -15.19
CA PRO A 37 9.59 9.00 -14.17
C PRO A 37 9.90 8.54 -12.74
N GLU A 38 10.14 9.49 -11.84
CA GLU A 38 10.53 9.24 -10.44
C GLU A 38 9.50 8.37 -9.69
N ASN A 39 8.20 8.59 -9.94
CA ASN A 39 7.12 7.79 -9.37
C ASN A 39 7.19 6.32 -9.80
N ILE A 40 7.52 6.03 -11.06
CA ILE A 40 7.67 4.65 -11.56
C ILE A 40 8.86 3.97 -10.88
N ILE A 41 9.99 4.68 -10.71
CA ILE A 41 11.17 4.18 -9.98
C ILE A 41 10.81 3.84 -8.53
N LYS A 42 10.11 4.75 -7.83
CA LYS A 42 9.67 4.53 -6.44
C LYS A 42 8.74 3.33 -6.32
N GLN A 43 7.71 3.25 -7.14
CA GLN A 43 6.77 2.13 -7.15
C GLN A 43 7.47 0.79 -7.42
N LYS A 44 8.38 0.76 -8.40
CA LYS A 44 9.11 -0.47 -8.74
C LYS A 44 10.09 -0.87 -7.64
N HIS A 45 10.79 0.08 -7.04
CA HIS A 45 11.67 -0.19 -5.90
C HIS A 45 10.88 -0.78 -4.72
N LEU A 46 9.73 -0.18 -4.38
CA LEU A 46 8.82 -0.71 -3.37
C LEU A 46 8.35 -2.14 -3.70
N ALA A 47 8.07 -2.44 -4.98
CA ALA A 47 7.71 -3.78 -5.42
C ALA A 47 8.85 -4.81 -5.34
N LEU A 48 10.10 -4.37 -5.40
CA LEU A 48 11.27 -5.23 -5.18
C LEU A 48 11.55 -5.47 -3.68
N GLN A 49 10.90 -4.71 -2.79
CA GLN A 49 11.01 -4.90 -1.33
C GLN A 49 9.94 -5.82 -0.73
N THR A 50 8.84 -6.07 -1.46
CA THR A 50 7.82 -7.05 -1.05
C THR A 50 8.34 -8.48 -1.15
N LYS A 51 8.22 -9.25 -0.06
CA LYS A 51 8.84 -10.57 0.13
C LYS A 51 7.91 -11.76 -0.14
N LEU A 52 6.91 -11.60 -1.00
CA LEU A 52 6.02 -12.71 -1.31
C LEU A 52 6.67 -13.64 -2.33
N THR A 53 6.68 -14.93 -2.03
CA THR A 53 7.14 -15.96 -2.97
C THR A 53 6.14 -16.10 -4.13
N PRO A 54 6.56 -16.62 -5.30
CA PRO A 54 5.64 -16.83 -6.41
C PRO A 54 4.38 -17.63 -6.02
N GLY A 55 4.53 -18.67 -5.21
CA GLY A 55 3.37 -19.46 -4.71
C GLY A 55 2.44 -18.65 -3.81
N GLN A 56 2.96 -17.75 -2.96
CA GLN A 56 2.13 -16.85 -2.16
C GLN A 56 1.35 -15.87 -3.06
N VAL A 57 1.97 -15.38 -4.13
CA VAL A 57 1.30 -14.51 -5.11
C VAL A 57 0.16 -15.26 -5.80
N GLU A 58 0.39 -16.50 -6.25
CA GLU A 58 -0.64 -17.33 -6.87
C GLU A 58 -1.83 -17.60 -5.95
N ILE A 59 -1.58 -17.86 -4.66
CA ILE A 59 -2.64 -18.02 -3.65
C ILE A 59 -3.48 -16.74 -3.55
N ILE A 60 -2.83 -15.58 -3.44
CA ILE A 60 -3.52 -14.28 -3.34
C ILE A 60 -4.40 -14.04 -4.57
N GLU A 61 -3.86 -14.24 -5.76
CA GLU A 61 -4.58 -14.03 -7.02
C GLU A 61 -5.74 -15.01 -7.22
N SER A 62 -5.53 -16.29 -6.87
CA SER A 62 -6.55 -17.33 -6.99
C SER A 62 -7.70 -17.10 -6.03
N GLU A 63 -7.41 -16.80 -4.77
CA GLU A 63 -8.42 -16.46 -3.77
C GLU A 63 -9.18 -15.20 -4.14
N TRP A 64 -8.49 -14.22 -4.71
CA TRP A 64 -9.12 -13.03 -5.23
C TRP A 64 -10.12 -13.35 -6.33
N LEU A 65 -9.73 -14.13 -7.34
CA LEU A 65 -10.61 -14.54 -8.43
C LEU A 65 -11.80 -15.37 -7.93
N ASN A 66 -11.54 -16.37 -7.09
CA ASN A 66 -12.55 -17.31 -6.58
C ASN A 66 -13.57 -16.62 -5.67
N SER A 67 -13.13 -15.66 -4.86
CA SER A 67 -14.02 -14.85 -4.01
C SER A 67 -14.67 -13.68 -4.75
N ARG A 68 -14.39 -13.53 -6.05
CA ARG A 68 -14.78 -12.38 -6.86
C ARG A 68 -14.30 -11.05 -6.26
N GLY A 69 -13.20 -11.03 -5.51
CA GLY A 69 -12.69 -9.86 -4.81
C GLY A 69 -13.16 -9.70 -3.36
N LYS A 70 -13.96 -10.64 -2.83
CA LYS A 70 -14.35 -10.69 -1.40
C LYS A 70 -13.31 -11.44 -0.57
N VAL A 71 -12.11 -10.89 -0.47
CA VAL A 71 -11.06 -11.49 0.36
C VAL A 71 -10.97 -10.83 1.73
N SER A 72 -10.84 -11.67 2.76
CA SER A 72 -10.36 -11.25 4.07
C SER A 72 -8.83 -11.24 4.04
N PHE A 73 -8.21 -10.08 4.23
CA PHE A 73 -6.75 -9.99 4.28
C PHE A 73 -6.14 -10.77 5.45
N GLN A 74 -6.89 -10.97 6.53
CA GLN A 74 -6.47 -11.83 7.64
C GLN A 74 -6.44 -13.30 7.22
N ASP A 75 -7.42 -13.74 6.43
CA ASP A 75 -7.44 -15.13 5.93
C ASP A 75 -6.38 -15.34 4.85
N LEU A 76 -6.16 -14.36 3.98
CA LEU A 76 -5.03 -14.38 3.04
C LEU A 76 -3.68 -14.42 3.77
N LYS A 77 -3.53 -13.68 4.88
CA LYS A 77 -2.31 -13.73 5.71
C LYS A 77 -2.05 -15.14 6.22
N LYS A 78 -3.08 -15.81 6.73
CA LYS A 78 -2.99 -17.21 7.17
C LYS A 78 -2.65 -18.16 6.02
N LYS A 79 -3.38 -18.09 4.91
CA LYS A 79 -3.20 -18.97 3.74
C LYS A 79 -1.84 -18.82 3.07
N THR A 80 -1.28 -17.62 3.07
CA THR A 80 0.05 -17.34 2.50
C THR A 80 1.17 -17.54 3.50
N GLU A 81 0.88 -17.77 4.78
CA GLU A 81 1.88 -17.74 5.86
C GLU A 81 2.71 -16.44 5.87
N SER A 82 2.14 -15.35 5.34
CA SER A 82 2.81 -14.06 5.27
C SER A 82 2.83 -13.39 6.64
N ASN A 83 3.93 -12.74 6.96
CA ASN A 83 4.03 -11.93 8.17
C ASN A 83 3.41 -10.54 8.00
N SER A 84 3.06 -10.11 6.78
CA SER A 84 2.65 -8.74 6.47
C SER A 84 1.36 -8.70 5.64
N ILE A 85 0.29 -8.15 6.23
CA ILE A 85 -0.96 -7.83 5.52
C ILE A 85 -0.72 -6.74 4.47
N LEU A 86 0.19 -5.83 4.74
CA LEU A 86 0.51 -4.74 3.82
C LEU A 86 1.17 -5.27 2.54
N ASP A 87 2.04 -6.27 2.66
CA ASP A 87 2.67 -6.90 1.50
C ASP A 87 1.62 -7.60 0.64
N ILE A 88 0.62 -8.24 1.27
CA ILE A 88 -0.53 -8.84 0.57
C ILE A 88 -1.38 -7.78 -0.13
N LYS A 89 -1.76 -6.70 0.57
CA LYS A 89 -2.53 -5.58 0.00
C LYS A 89 -1.80 -4.97 -1.20
N LYS A 90 -0.48 -4.79 -1.08
CA LYS A 90 0.36 -4.24 -2.14
C LYS A 90 0.43 -5.18 -3.34
N GLN A 91 0.76 -6.45 -3.13
CA GLN A 91 0.85 -7.44 -4.21
C GLN A 91 -0.46 -7.57 -4.96
N LEU A 92 -1.57 -7.60 -4.24
CA LEU A 92 -2.88 -7.66 -4.85
C LEU A 92 -3.17 -6.41 -5.71
N SER A 93 -2.85 -5.22 -5.20
CA SER A 93 -2.96 -3.97 -5.98
C SER A 93 -2.11 -4.02 -7.26
N ASP A 94 -0.89 -4.55 -7.16
CA ASP A 94 0.01 -4.70 -8.31
C ASP A 94 -0.57 -5.69 -9.33
N SER A 95 -1.07 -6.85 -8.87
CA SER A 95 -1.72 -7.86 -9.72
C SER A 95 -2.98 -7.33 -10.41
N VAL A 96 -3.83 -6.58 -9.71
CA VAL A 96 -5.01 -5.90 -10.29
C VAL A 96 -4.59 -4.94 -11.40
N THR A 97 -3.58 -4.10 -11.13
CA THR A 97 -3.13 -3.07 -12.07
C THR A 97 -2.48 -3.69 -13.31
N GLN A 98 -1.69 -4.75 -13.15
CA GLN A 98 -0.95 -5.38 -14.25
C GLN A 98 -1.78 -6.37 -15.07
N LYS A 99 -2.57 -7.22 -14.41
CA LYS A 99 -3.32 -8.31 -15.04
C LYS A 99 -4.77 -7.91 -15.34
N GLY A 100 -5.19 -6.72 -14.93
CA GLY A 100 -6.55 -6.23 -15.13
C GLY A 100 -7.60 -7.03 -14.36
N LEU A 101 -7.19 -7.73 -13.27
CA LEU A 101 -8.12 -8.44 -12.39
C LEU A 101 -9.18 -7.44 -11.93
N LEU A 102 -10.46 -7.77 -12.05
CA LEU A 102 -11.55 -6.88 -11.66
C LEU A 102 -11.75 -6.90 -10.13
N PRO A 103 -11.63 -5.75 -9.44
CA PRO A 103 -12.04 -5.59 -8.05
C PRO A 103 -13.37 -4.89 -7.92
N PHE A 104 -14.17 -5.37 -6.97
CA PHE A 104 -14.83 -4.45 -6.07
C PHE A 104 -14.11 -4.49 -4.73
N TYR A 105 -13.81 -3.32 -4.18
CA TYR A 105 -13.44 -3.20 -2.79
C TYR A 105 -14.70 -2.91 -2.01
N SER A 106 -15.13 -3.83 -1.14
CA SER A 106 -16.19 -3.55 -0.18
C SER A 106 -15.55 -3.17 1.14
N PHE A 107 -15.60 -1.89 1.47
CA PHE A 107 -15.32 -1.41 2.80
C PHE A 107 -16.64 -1.06 3.49
N SER A 108 -16.79 -1.46 4.74
CA SER A 108 -17.97 -1.07 5.53
C SER A 108 -17.76 0.35 6.06
N VAL A 109 -18.59 1.29 5.61
CA VAL A 109 -18.60 2.71 6.01
C VAL A 109 -18.99 2.91 7.48
N LYS A 110 -19.39 1.84 8.19
CA LYS A 110 -19.99 1.93 9.53
C LYS A 110 -19.12 2.63 10.59
N ASN A 111 -17.82 2.84 10.35
CA ASN A 111 -16.89 3.49 11.29
C ASN A 111 -16.25 4.81 10.79
N PHE A 112 -16.80 5.50 9.78
CA PHE A 112 -16.29 6.83 9.35
C PHE A 112 -16.26 7.88 10.47
N ASN A 113 -16.99 7.67 11.57
CA ASN A 113 -17.14 8.63 12.67
C ASN A 113 -16.07 8.53 13.76
N LYS A 114 -15.06 7.66 13.61
CA LYS A 114 -13.87 7.68 14.47
C LYS A 114 -12.64 8.00 13.62
N PHE A 115 -12.58 9.23 13.11
CA PHE A 115 -11.30 9.81 12.70
C PHE A 115 -10.31 9.54 13.83
N ASP A 116 -9.29 8.73 13.55
CA ASP A 116 -8.32 8.34 14.54
C ASP A 116 -7.69 9.63 15.10
N LYS A 117 -7.85 9.85 16.41
CA LYS A 117 -7.29 11.02 17.10
C LYS A 117 -5.75 10.98 17.11
N ASP A 118 -5.15 9.89 16.64
CA ASP A 118 -3.73 9.70 16.39
C ASP A 118 -3.29 10.45 15.10
N PHE A 119 -3.47 11.77 15.09
CA PHE A 119 -2.97 12.62 14.02
C PHE A 119 -1.44 12.56 13.96
N TRP A 120 -0.90 11.98 12.90
CA TRP A 120 0.54 11.97 12.63
C TRP A 120 1.00 13.38 12.25
N THR A 121 1.54 14.11 13.22
CA THR A 121 2.20 15.39 12.98
C THR A 121 3.38 15.21 12.03
N GLN A 122 3.78 16.30 11.35
CA GLN A 122 4.96 16.27 10.49
C GLN A 122 6.21 15.81 11.25
N SER A 123 6.37 16.29 12.49
CA SER A 123 7.47 15.86 13.37
C SER A 123 7.48 14.34 13.65
N ARG A 124 6.32 13.70 13.90
CA ARG A 124 6.25 12.24 14.06
C ARG A 124 6.56 11.50 12.77
N LYS A 125 6.15 12.04 11.62
CA LYS A 125 6.47 11.46 10.30
C LYS A 125 7.97 11.51 10.02
N ASP A 126 8.61 12.65 10.32
CA ASP A 126 10.05 12.82 10.18
C ASP A 126 10.82 11.86 11.10
N GLN A 127 10.35 11.70 12.35
CA GLN A 127 10.91 10.74 13.30
C GLN A 127 10.78 9.28 12.80
N LEU A 128 9.61 8.89 12.30
CA LEU A 128 9.39 7.57 11.71
C LEU A 128 10.34 7.31 10.53
N PHE A 129 10.53 8.31 9.67
CA PHE A 129 11.44 8.22 8.53
C PHE A 129 12.89 8.03 8.99
N ALA A 130 13.33 8.78 10.01
CA ALA A 130 14.65 8.63 10.60
C ALA A 130 14.85 7.25 11.25
N LEU A 131 13.86 6.76 12.00
CA LEU A 131 13.94 5.44 12.65
C LEU A 131 13.91 4.30 11.64
N ALA A 132 13.14 4.41 10.56
CA ALA A 132 13.12 3.44 9.47
C ALA A 132 14.51 3.22 8.88
N LYS A 133 15.28 4.30 8.77
CA LYS A 133 16.65 4.29 8.26
C LYS A 133 17.65 3.68 9.24
N VAL A 134 17.57 4.04 10.52
CA VAL A 134 18.45 3.49 11.58
C VAL A 134 18.26 1.98 11.73
N ASN A 135 17.01 1.52 11.62
CA ASN A 135 16.65 0.12 11.80
C ASN A 135 16.62 -0.67 10.48
N GLN A 136 17.27 -0.18 9.42
CA GLN A 136 17.37 -0.89 8.15
C GLN A 136 18.65 -1.72 8.08
N LYS A 137 18.53 -3.06 8.07
CA LYS A 137 19.62 -4.01 7.81
C LYS A 137 19.30 -4.85 6.59
N ASP A 138 20.27 -5.05 5.70
CA ASP A 138 20.09 -5.85 4.47
C ASP A 138 18.85 -5.45 3.66
N ARG A 139 18.61 -4.13 3.56
CA ARG A 139 17.45 -3.51 2.89
C ARG A 139 16.09 -3.80 3.55
N LYS A 140 16.06 -4.42 4.73
CA LYS A 140 14.85 -4.70 5.51
C LYS A 140 14.76 -3.74 6.68
N VAL A 141 13.64 -3.03 6.78
CA VAL A 141 13.33 -2.18 7.93
C VAL A 141 12.78 -3.05 9.06
N ASP A 142 13.40 -2.99 10.24
CA ASP A 142 12.91 -3.65 11.44
C ASP A 142 11.82 -2.80 12.11
N PHE A 143 10.58 -3.02 11.68
CA PHE A 143 9.43 -2.33 12.26
C PHE A 143 9.14 -2.72 13.71
N LYS A 144 9.68 -3.84 14.22
CA LYS A 144 9.53 -4.21 15.62
C LYS A 144 10.32 -3.23 16.49
N ALA A 145 11.58 -2.99 16.16
CA ALA A 145 12.41 -2.00 16.87
C ALA A 145 11.83 -0.57 16.79
N ILE A 146 11.28 -0.20 15.62
CA ILE A 146 10.63 1.11 15.43
C ILE A 146 9.37 1.23 16.28
N SER A 147 8.57 0.16 16.37
CA SER A 147 7.31 0.14 17.12
C SER A 147 7.52 0.42 18.61
N GLU A 148 8.58 -0.15 19.18
CA GLU A 148 8.99 0.07 20.56
C GLU A 148 9.39 1.53 20.81
N THR A 149 10.13 2.12 19.88
CA THR A 149 10.58 3.53 19.98
C THR A 149 9.44 4.53 19.80
N MET A 150 8.56 4.29 18.83
CA MET A 150 7.45 5.18 18.48
C MET A 150 6.24 5.03 19.42
N LYS A 151 6.26 4.02 20.30
CA LYS A 151 5.11 3.58 21.12
C LYS A 151 3.85 3.40 20.28
N GLN A 152 4.02 2.83 19.10
CA GLN A 152 2.96 2.60 18.11
C GLN A 152 3.13 1.20 17.52
N SER A 153 2.06 0.52 17.10
CA SER A 153 2.19 -0.82 16.52
C SER A 153 3.06 -0.82 15.25
N ALA A 154 3.85 -1.88 15.08
CA ALA A 154 4.70 -2.06 13.90
C ALA A 154 3.92 -1.94 12.59
N GLU A 155 2.68 -2.45 12.55
CA GLU A 155 1.77 -2.32 11.42
C GLU A 155 1.45 -0.86 11.07
N ILE A 156 1.19 -0.02 12.08
CA ILE A 156 0.87 1.40 11.83
C ILE A 156 2.12 2.18 11.41
N CYS A 157 3.27 1.91 12.04
CA CYS A 157 4.54 2.47 11.59
C CYS A 157 4.84 2.10 10.12
N GLN A 158 4.59 0.84 9.75
CA GLN A 158 4.76 0.37 8.39
C GLN A 158 3.78 1.05 7.41
N LYS A 159 2.49 1.11 7.74
CA LYS A 159 1.46 1.84 6.95
C LYS A 159 1.86 3.29 6.73
N GLN A 160 2.22 3.98 7.80
CA GLN A 160 2.55 5.40 7.75
C GLN A 160 3.82 5.66 6.93
N LEU A 161 4.83 4.78 7.02
CA LEU A 161 6.03 4.88 6.20
C LEU A 161 5.71 4.68 4.71
N PHE A 162 4.82 3.75 4.36
CA PHE A 162 4.37 3.59 2.97
C PHE A 162 3.62 4.83 2.46
N LEU A 163 2.73 5.40 3.26
CA LEU A 163 2.02 6.65 2.91
C LEU A 163 2.98 7.82 2.65
N LEU A 164 4.16 7.86 3.28
CA LEU A 164 5.17 8.89 3.01
C LEU A 164 5.84 8.74 1.65
N TYR A 165 5.78 7.57 1.01
CA TYR A 165 6.34 7.34 -0.31
C TYR A 165 5.34 7.54 -1.45
N GLU A 166 4.04 7.58 -1.14
CA GLU A 166 2.97 7.87 -2.08
C GLU A 166 2.75 9.39 -2.22
N PRO A 167 2.20 9.87 -3.35
CA PRO A 167 1.78 11.25 -3.48
C PRO A 167 0.80 11.63 -2.35
N PHE A 168 0.96 12.83 -1.80
CA PHE A 168 0.05 13.32 -0.76
C PHE A 168 -1.35 13.50 -1.32
N PHE A 169 -2.36 12.99 -0.61
CA PHE A 169 -3.75 13.33 -0.87
C PHE A 169 -4.01 14.76 -0.42
N THR A 170 -4.41 15.60 -1.36
CA THR A 170 -4.91 16.94 -1.06
C THR A 170 -6.19 16.88 -0.24
N THR A 171 -6.56 18.00 0.39
CA THR A 171 -7.83 18.12 1.10
C THR A 171 -9.02 17.81 0.20
N GLU A 172 -8.98 18.26 -1.06
CA GLU A 172 -10.07 18.03 -2.03
C GLU A 172 -10.12 16.58 -2.52
N GLU A 173 -8.97 15.94 -2.74
CA GLU A 173 -8.92 14.50 -3.05
C GLU A 173 -9.47 13.65 -1.89
N ASN A 174 -9.14 14.02 -0.64
CA ASN A 174 -9.70 13.34 0.53
C ASN A 174 -11.22 13.50 0.62
N LYS A 175 -11.76 14.71 0.43
CA LYS A 175 -13.21 14.94 0.38
C LYS A 175 -13.88 14.14 -0.72
N THR A 176 -13.26 14.10 -1.90
CA THR A 176 -13.75 13.32 -3.05
C THR A 176 -13.78 11.84 -2.73
N LEU A 177 -12.71 11.30 -2.13
CA LEU A 177 -12.59 9.89 -1.77
C LEU A 177 -13.66 9.50 -0.75
N ILE A 178 -13.81 10.31 0.30
CA ILE A 178 -14.84 10.13 1.34
C ILE A 178 -16.23 10.13 0.69
N THR A 179 -16.53 11.12 -0.16
CA THR A 179 -17.84 11.25 -0.83
C THR A 179 -18.15 10.04 -1.70
N MET A 180 -17.17 9.57 -2.48
CA MET A 180 -17.31 8.36 -3.31
C MET A 180 -17.60 7.12 -2.46
N LEU A 181 -16.92 6.97 -1.31
CA LEU A 181 -17.16 5.86 -0.40
C LEU A 181 -18.54 5.96 0.26
N LEU A 182 -18.94 7.13 0.75
CA LEU A 182 -20.26 7.35 1.36
C LEU A 182 -21.40 7.04 0.36
N ASN A 183 -21.32 7.56 -0.86
CA ASN A 183 -22.35 7.40 -1.89
C ASN A 183 -22.49 5.98 -2.41
N SER A 184 -21.49 5.13 -2.21
CA SER A 184 -21.52 3.73 -2.64
C SER A 184 -21.56 2.76 -1.47
N ALA A 185 -21.97 3.21 -0.27
CA ALA A 185 -21.96 2.41 0.97
C ALA A 185 -20.61 1.70 1.22
N GLY A 186 -19.52 2.34 0.79
CA GLY A 186 -18.12 1.93 0.90
C GLY A 186 -17.68 0.89 -0.12
N LYS A 187 -18.51 0.65 -1.13
CA LYS A 187 -18.23 -0.28 -2.22
C LYS A 187 -17.88 0.49 -3.49
N VAL A 188 -16.59 0.67 -3.78
CA VAL A 188 -16.15 1.35 -5.01
C VAL A 188 -15.23 0.43 -5.80
N GLY A 189 -15.54 0.21 -7.07
CA GLY A 189 -14.70 -0.58 -7.97
C GLY A 189 -13.33 0.07 -8.19
N SER A 190 -12.27 -0.75 -8.31
CA SER A 190 -10.91 -0.20 -8.43
C SER A 190 -10.72 0.70 -9.64
N ARG A 191 -11.35 0.36 -10.77
CA ARG A 191 -11.28 1.15 -11.99
C ARG A 191 -11.86 2.55 -11.79
N LYS A 192 -12.97 2.63 -11.04
CA LYS A 192 -13.61 3.90 -10.69
C LYS A 192 -12.74 4.73 -9.74
N LEU A 193 -12.08 4.09 -8.77
CA LEU A 193 -11.10 4.75 -7.90
C LEU A 193 -9.88 5.25 -8.71
N GLN A 194 -9.26 4.40 -9.52
CA GLN A 194 -8.08 4.76 -10.32
C GLN A 194 -8.39 5.85 -11.36
N ALA A 195 -9.59 5.85 -11.95
CA ALA A 195 -10.02 6.90 -12.85
C ALA A 195 -10.20 8.25 -12.13
N ALA A 196 -10.75 8.24 -10.91
CA ALA A 196 -10.94 9.45 -10.11
C ALA A 196 -9.64 10.00 -9.51
N PHE A 197 -8.64 9.14 -9.30
CA PHE A 197 -7.37 9.48 -8.64
C PHE A 197 -6.17 9.05 -9.50
N ALA A 198 -6.11 9.52 -10.74
CA ALA A 198 -5.08 9.13 -11.71
C ALA A 198 -3.63 9.45 -11.29
N SER A 199 -3.45 10.39 -10.37
CA SER A 199 -2.17 10.77 -9.75
C SER A 199 -1.67 9.74 -8.73
N HIS A 200 -2.53 8.85 -8.22
CA HIS A 200 -2.24 7.95 -7.12
C HIS A 200 -2.16 6.49 -7.59
N SER A 201 -1.31 5.71 -6.91
CA SER A 201 -1.34 4.26 -7.10
C SER A 201 -2.58 3.65 -6.43
N LEU A 202 -3.05 2.51 -6.94
CA LEU A 202 -4.14 1.79 -6.29
C LEU A 202 -3.77 1.38 -4.86
N PHE A 203 -2.50 1.04 -4.61
CA PHE A 203 -2.01 0.74 -3.27
C PHE A 203 -2.09 1.96 -2.35
N GLY A 204 -1.66 3.14 -2.82
CA GLY A 204 -1.78 4.40 -2.08
C GLY A 204 -3.22 4.75 -1.75
N LEU A 205 -4.15 4.55 -2.69
CA LEU A 205 -5.60 4.70 -2.45
C LEU A 205 -6.09 3.76 -1.35
N LEU A 206 -5.69 2.48 -1.37
CA LEU A 206 -6.08 1.51 -0.34
C LEU A 206 -5.49 1.86 1.03
N LEU A 207 -4.25 2.33 1.08
CA LEU A 207 -3.64 2.80 2.32
C LEU A 207 -4.33 4.04 2.87
N GLN A 208 -4.71 4.98 1.99
CA GLN A 208 -5.45 6.18 2.39
C GLN A 208 -6.82 5.80 2.95
N ILE A 209 -7.53 4.87 2.32
CA ILE A 209 -8.81 4.36 2.82
C ILE A 209 -8.65 3.69 4.19
N ASP A 210 -7.63 2.84 4.37
CA ASP A 210 -7.32 2.16 5.63
C ASP A 210 -6.93 3.17 6.72
N HIS A 211 -6.19 4.22 6.36
CA HIS A 211 -5.82 5.33 7.25
C HIS A 211 -7.05 6.11 7.73
N LEU A 212 -8.04 6.32 6.86
CA LEU A 212 -9.28 7.01 7.18
C LEU A 212 -10.23 6.18 8.08
N GLN A 213 -10.01 4.87 8.24
CA GLN A 213 -10.94 3.96 8.95
C GLN A 213 -10.69 3.76 10.47
N GLY A 214 -9.48 3.97 10.97
CA GLY A 214 -9.15 3.69 12.39
C GLY A 214 -9.17 2.19 12.77
N LYS A 215 -8.75 1.86 14.00
CA LYS A 215 -8.29 0.52 14.44
C LYS A 215 -9.31 -0.64 14.57
N ASP A 216 -10.62 -0.45 14.42
CA ASP A 216 -11.60 -1.53 14.70
C ASP A 216 -12.32 -2.03 13.43
N SER A 217 -11.80 -3.13 12.86
CA SER A 217 -12.45 -3.88 11.79
C SER A 217 -13.05 -5.19 12.33
N THR A 218 -14.33 -5.19 12.74
CA THR A 218 -15.12 -6.42 12.83
C THR A 218 -16.10 -6.49 11.67
N ILE A 219 -16.07 -7.60 10.94
CA ILE A 219 -16.99 -7.93 9.84
C ILE A 219 -18.35 -8.28 10.46
N PRO A 220 -19.48 -7.66 10.05
CA PRO A 220 -20.77 -8.26 10.30
C PRO A 220 -20.83 -9.56 9.49
N SER A 221 -20.85 -10.70 10.20
CA SER A 221 -21.23 -11.97 9.61
C SER A 221 -22.63 -11.84 9.02
N LYS A 222 -22.80 -12.39 7.81
CA LYS A 222 -24.08 -12.76 7.17
C LYS A 222 -25.26 -11.86 7.55
N ASP A 223 -25.64 -10.94 6.67
CA ASP A 223 -27.03 -10.78 6.21
C ASP A 223 -27.16 -9.56 5.29
N GLY A 224 -27.93 -9.73 4.21
CA GLY A 224 -28.46 -8.64 3.39
C GLY A 224 -28.03 -8.64 1.92
N TYR A 225 -28.89 -9.21 1.08
CA TYR A 225 -28.89 -9.15 -0.38
C TYR A 225 -29.00 -7.70 -0.95
N TYR A 226 -28.55 -7.50 -2.20
CA TYR A 226 -29.34 -7.15 -3.41
C TYR A 226 -28.48 -6.47 -4.50
N GLU A 227 -28.85 -6.79 -5.74
CA GLU A 227 -28.55 -6.20 -7.08
C GLU A 227 -28.75 -4.66 -7.05
N ASP A 228 -28.09 -3.78 -7.81
CA ASP A 228 -27.36 -3.80 -9.09
C ASP A 228 -25.99 -3.09 -9.01
#